data_AF-A0AAN2PEI0-F1
#
_entry.id   AF-A0AAN2PEI0-F1
#
_cell.length_a   1.000
_cell.length_b   1.000
_cell.length_c   1.000
_cell.angle_alpha   90.00
_cell.angle_beta   90.00
_cell.angle_gamma   90.00
#
_symmetry.space_group_name_H-M   'P 1'
#
loop_
_entity.id
_entity.type
_entity.pdbx_description
1 polymer ?
#
loop_
_entity_poly.entity_id
_entity_poly.type
_entity_poly.pdbx_seq_one_letter_code
_entity_poly.pdbx_strand_id
1 'polypeptide(L)'
;MSVIPDGCIDILFYCDPERPSADVYGTVLKYKTINFQANCEYFGVRFMPKQETQHFKYSMKEVIDRQIPLADMLKIEPTIMERLITERDFHRRIKLFKEEIGINIFTCNGLPAIIEYSLNKIYSSKGNVNMNQLAAETDTLQDTCESNSMPM
;
A
#
# COMPACT_ATOMS: atom_id res chain seq x y z
N MET A 1 -9.29 15.22 -7.47
CA MET A 1 -8.17 14.38 -7.97
C MET A 1 -8.74 13.17 -8.65
N SER A 2 -8.12 12.72 -9.73
CA SER A 2 -8.54 11.53 -10.47
C SER A 2 -7.70 10.32 -10.07
N VAL A 3 -8.36 9.18 -9.84
CA VAL A 3 -7.71 7.92 -9.46
C VAL A 3 -8.01 6.87 -10.52
N ILE A 4 -6.97 6.15 -10.91
CA ILE A 4 -7.03 5.03 -11.86
C ILE A 4 -6.70 3.72 -11.15
N PRO A 5 -7.13 2.56 -11.69
CA PRO A 5 -6.70 1.28 -11.17
C PRO A 5 -5.18 1.13 -11.27
N ASP A 6 -4.48 1.11 -10.14
CA ASP A 6 -3.02 0.97 -10.07
C ASP A 6 -2.58 -0.18 -9.14
N GLY A 7 -3.54 -0.93 -8.57
CA GLY A 7 -3.26 -2.07 -7.70
C GLY A 7 -2.69 -1.69 -6.33
N CYS A 8 -2.64 -0.40 -5.99
CA CYS A 8 -2.14 0.08 -4.71
C CYS A 8 -3.25 0.13 -3.66
N ILE A 9 -2.84 0.26 -2.39
CA ILE A 9 -3.70 0.72 -1.30
C ILE A 9 -3.19 2.06 -0.84
N ASP A 10 -4.10 2.97 -0.54
CA ASP A 10 -3.79 4.27 0.02
C ASP A 10 -4.49 4.44 1.37
N ILE A 11 -3.81 5.04 2.35
CA ILE A 11 -4.45 5.59 3.55
C ILE A 11 -4.46 7.10 3.39
N LEU A 12 -5.61 7.71 3.59
CA LEU A 12 -5.78 9.15 3.55
C LEU A 12 -6.25 9.64 4.91
N PHE A 13 -5.44 10.48 5.54
CA PHE A 13 -5.78 11.19 6.76
C PHE A 13 -6.32 12.57 6.40
N TYR A 14 -7.48 12.91 6.94
CA TYR A 14 -8.03 14.26 6.96
C TYR A 14 -7.55 14.95 8.25
N CYS A 15 -6.59 15.85 8.10
CA CYS A 15 -5.88 16.47 9.22
C CYS A 15 -6.64 17.68 9.76
N ASP A 16 -7.84 17.42 10.29
CA ASP A 16 -8.69 18.41 10.93
C ASP A 16 -8.78 18.13 12.44
N PRO A 17 -8.32 19.04 13.31
CA PRO A 17 -8.39 18.85 14.76
C PRO A 17 -9.82 18.71 15.31
N GLU A 18 -10.83 19.30 14.67
CA GLU A 18 -12.22 19.24 15.10
C GLU A 18 -12.93 17.99 14.56
N ARG A 19 -12.52 17.52 13.38
CA ARG A 19 -13.14 16.39 12.68
C ARG A 19 -12.10 15.41 12.12
N PRO A 20 -11.27 14.81 12.97
CA PRO A 20 -10.23 13.90 12.51
C PRO A 20 -10.83 12.66 11.86
N SER A 21 -10.36 12.30 10.66
CA SER A 21 -10.70 11.02 10.04
C SER A 21 -9.51 10.43 9.28
N ALA A 22 -9.50 9.11 9.15
CA ALA A 22 -8.65 8.43 8.19
C ALA A 22 -9.39 7.27 7.56
N ASP A 23 -9.19 7.12 6.28
CA ASP A 23 -9.81 6.08 5.47
C ASP A 23 -8.75 5.34 4.67
N VAL A 24 -8.97 4.05 4.50
CA VAL A 24 -8.20 3.19 3.61
C VAL A 24 -8.97 3.01 2.31
N TYR A 25 -8.27 3.27 1.21
CA TYR A 25 -8.75 3.15 -0.14
C TYR A 25 -8.05 1.97 -0.78
N GLY A 26 -8.84 0.98 -1.20
CA GLY A 26 -8.34 -0.05 -2.11
C GLY A 26 -8.18 0.50 -3.52
N THR A 27 -7.44 -0.24 -4.35
CA THR A 27 -7.40 0.02 -5.78
C THR A 27 -8.82 0.13 -6.34
N VAL A 28 -9.06 1.19 -7.10
CA VAL A 28 -10.34 1.39 -7.78
C VAL A 28 -10.44 0.43 -8.96
N LEU A 29 -11.66 0.00 -9.31
CA LEU A 29 -11.88 -0.83 -10.52
C LEU A 29 -12.16 0.01 -11.77
N LYS A 30 -12.54 1.27 -11.56
CA LYS A 30 -12.85 2.24 -12.61
C LYS A 30 -12.32 3.60 -12.18
N TYR A 31 -12.19 4.48 -13.17
CA TYR A 31 -11.87 5.88 -12.92
C TYR A 31 -12.80 6.47 -11.85
N LYS A 32 -12.22 7.05 -10.79
CA LYS A 32 -12.96 7.70 -9.71
C LYS A 32 -12.40 9.08 -9.42
N THR A 33 -13.27 10.03 -9.11
CA THR A 33 -12.86 11.35 -8.63
C THR A 33 -12.98 11.37 -7.11
N ILE A 34 -11.89 11.71 -6.43
CA ILE A 34 -11.90 12.01 -5.00
C ILE A 34 -12.10 13.53 -4.85
N ASN A 35 -13.13 13.88 -4.08
CA ASN A 35 -13.48 15.26 -3.75
C ASN A 35 -12.79 15.64 -2.44
N PHE A 36 -11.77 16.49 -2.56
CA PHE A 36 -11.11 17.08 -1.40
C PHE A 36 -11.85 18.35 -0.99
N GLN A 37 -11.96 18.58 0.32
CA GLN A 37 -12.49 19.83 0.84
C GLN A 37 -11.45 20.94 0.71
N ALA A 38 -11.90 22.12 0.30
CA ALA A 38 -11.04 23.28 0.16
C ALA A 38 -10.56 23.76 1.54
N ASN A 39 -9.32 24.27 1.60
CA ASN A 39 -8.68 24.77 2.82
C ASN A 39 -8.48 23.71 3.92
N CYS A 40 -8.43 22.44 3.53
CA CYS A 40 -8.15 21.34 4.45
C CYS A 40 -6.78 20.73 4.16
N GLU A 41 -6.13 20.24 5.22
CA GLU A 41 -4.88 19.52 5.10
C GLU A 41 -5.14 18.01 5.04
N TYR A 42 -4.44 17.35 4.11
CA TYR A 42 -4.51 15.90 3.95
C TYR A 42 -3.11 15.31 4.01
N PHE A 43 -2.98 14.19 4.71
CA PHE A 43 -1.77 13.38 4.74
C PHE A 43 -2.07 12.02 4.12
N GLY A 44 -1.41 11.71 3.01
CA GLY A 44 -1.59 10.46 2.26
C GLY A 44 -0.41 9.52 2.44
N VAL A 45 -0.70 8.23 2.63
CA VAL A 45 0.29 7.16 2.64
C VAL A 45 -0.08 6.12 1.59
N ARG A 46 0.83 5.88 0.65
CA ARG A 46 0.65 4.89 -0.41
C ARG A 46 1.44 3.62 -0.13
N PHE A 47 0.76 2.48 -0.19
CA PHE A 47 1.33 1.16 -0.08
C PHE A 47 1.66 0.63 -1.48
N MET A 48 2.93 0.30 -1.70
CA MET A 48 3.36 -0.19 -2.99
C MET A 48 3.00 -1.67 -3.17
N PRO A 49 2.69 -2.11 -4.40
CA PRO A 49 2.54 -3.52 -4.74
C PRO A 49 3.87 -4.23 -4.43
N LYS A 50 3.93 -4.91 -3.28
CA LYS A 50 5.01 -5.73 -2.71
C LYS A 50 4.90 -5.83 -1.19
N GLN A 51 4.21 -4.89 -0.56
CA GLN A 51 4.08 -4.86 0.88
C GLN A 51 2.95 -5.78 1.31
N GLU A 52 3.29 -6.89 1.96
CA GLU A 52 2.29 -7.66 2.71
C GLU A 52 1.88 -6.85 3.94
N THR A 53 0.58 -6.62 4.05
CA THR A 53 -0.01 -5.95 5.21
C THR A 53 -0.46 -7.03 6.19
N GLN A 54 0.47 -7.53 7.01
CA GLN A 54 0.08 -8.33 8.16
C GLN A 54 -0.76 -7.43 9.08
N HIS A 55 -1.76 -7.98 9.75
CA HIS A 55 -2.66 -7.28 10.68
C HIS A 55 -3.84 -6.50 10.09
N PHE A 56 -4.00 -6.42 8.76
CA PHE A 56 -5.26 -5.92 8.21
C PHE A 56 -6.40 -6.90 8.50
N LYS A 57 -7.52 -6.39 9.02
CA LYS A 57 -8.72 -7.18 9.27
C LYS A 57 -9.34 -7.76 7.99
N TYR A 58 -9.15 -7.05 6.87
CA TYR A 58 -9.66 -7.42 5.55
C TYR A 58 -8.50 -7.77 4.63
N SER A 59 -8.67 -8.81 3.82
CA SER A 59 -7.73 -9.13 2.74
C SER A 59 -7.73 -8.05 1.67
N MET A 60 -6.64 -7.92 0.91
CA MET A 60 -6.54 -6.98 -0.22
C MET A 60 -7.72 -7.09 -1.19
N LYS A 61 -8.18 -8.32 -1.46
CA LYS A 61 -9.33 -8.60 -2.32
C LYS A 61 -10.63 -8.00 -1.80
N GLU A 62 -10.81 -7.95 -0.48
CA GLU A 62 -12.01 -7.40 0.16
C GLU A 62 -12.01 -5.87 0.21
N VAL A 63 -10.86 -5.24 0.03
CA VAL A 63 -10.70 -3.78 0.06
C VAL A 63 -10.82 -3.17 -1.35
N ILE A 64 -10.76 -3.98 -2.42
CA ILE A 64 -10.91 -3.54 -3.81
C ILE A 64 -12.19 -2.72 -3.98
N ASP A 65 -12.05 -1.54 -4.60
CA ASP A 65 -13.15 -0.58 -4.86
C ASP A 65 -13.91 -0.11 -3.60
N ARG A 66 -13.30 -0.27 -2.42
CA ARG A 66 -13.88 0.15 -1.14
C ARG A 66 -13.07 1.28 -0.49
N GLN A 67 -13.82 2.08 0.27
CA GLN A 67 -13.31 3.01 1.25
C GLN A 67 -13.73 2.45 2.62
N ILE A 68 -12.76 2.22 3.50
CA ILE A 68 -12.98 1.63 4.82
C ILE A 68 -12.34 2.55 5.86
N PRO A 69 -13.04 2.94 6.94
CA PRO A 69 -12.42 3.68 8.03
C PRO A 69 -11.18 2.97 8.55
N LEU A 70 -10.08 3.70 8.76
CA LEU A 70 -8.82 3.11 9.20
C LEU A 70 -8.96 2.32 10.52
N ALA A 71 -9.82 2.80 11.43
CA ALA A 71 -10.14 2.15 12.70
C ALA A 71 -10.85 0.79 12.54
N ASP A 72 -11.55 0.56 11.43
CA ASP A 72 -12.19 -0.72 11.13
C ASP A 72 -11.21 -1.73 10.51
N MET A 73 -10.14 -1.23 9.90
CA MET A 73 -9.10 -2.04 9.27
C MET A 73 -8.00 -2.46 10.24
N LEU A 74 -7.62 -1.56 11.15
CA LEU A 74 -6.51 -1.69 12.10
C LEU A 74 -6.90 -1.15 13.46
N LYS A 75 -6.45 -1.82 14.52
CA LYS A 75 -6.54 -1.26 15.88
C LYS A 75 -5.45 -0.20 16.04
N ILE A 76 -5.86 1.05 16.16
CA ILE A 76 -4.96 2.20 16.39
C ILE A 76 -5.43 2.90 17.66
N GLU A 77 -4.48 3.18 18.56
CA GLU A 77 -4.79 3.94 19.77
C GLU A 77 -5.23 5.37 19.39
N PRO A 78 -6.33 5.90 19.96
CA PRO A 78 -6.84 7.23 19.62
C PRO A 78 -5.79 8.34 19.77
N THR A 79 -4.88 8.21 20.74
CA THR A 79 -3.79 9.15 21.00
C THR A 79 -2.76 9.21 19.86
N ILE A 80 -2.52 8.10 19.15
CA ILE A 80 -1.64 8.06 17.97
C ILE A 80 -2.27 8.85 16.83
N MET A 81 -3.58 8.63 16.62
CA MET A 81 -4.34 9.32 15.57
C MET A 81 -4.37 10.84 15.80
N GLU A 82 -4.61 11.27 17.03
CA GLU A 82 -4.58 12.69 17.42
C GLU A 82 -3.21 13.32 17.17
N ARG A 83 -2.12 12.64 17.59
CA ARG A 83 -0.74 13.12 17.38
C ARG A 83 -0.40 13.27 15.90
N LEU A 84 -0.84 12.32 15.06
CA LEU A 84 -0.61 12.39 13.61
C LEU A 84 -1.33 13.57 12.95
N ILE A 85 -2.56 13.82 13.36
CA ILE A 85 -3.43 14.85 12.77
C ILE A 85 -2.99 16.24 13.20
N THR A 86 -2.62 16.40 14.47
CA THR A 86 -2.23 17.71 15.04
C THR A 86 -0.78 18.10 14.75
N GLU A 87 0.08 17.16 14.38
CA GLU A 87 1.46 17.45 13.98
C GLU A 87 1.47 18.29 12.70
N ARG A 88 2.14 19.45 12.71
CA ARG A 88 2.15 20.41 11.59
C ARG A 88 3.38 20.27 10.70
N ASP A 89 4.46 19.67 11.21
CA ASP A 89 5.65 19.42 10.41
C ASP A 89 5.48 18.11 9.62
N PHE A 90 5.55 18.20 8.29
CA PHE A 90 5.34 17.06 7.41
C PHE A 90 6.37 15.94 7.65
N HIS A 91 7.64 16.27 7.87
CA HIS A 91 8.68 15.27 8.11
C HIS A 91 8.47 14.56 9.44
N ARG A 92 8.05 15.28 10.48
CA ARG A 92 7.71 14.74 11.78
C ARG A 92 6.45 13.90 11.70
N ARG A 93 5.45 14.29 10.90
CA ARG A 93 4.25 13.48 10.63
C ARG A 93 4.61 12.16 9.94
N ILE A 94 5.52 12.17 8.96
CA ILE A 94 6.05 10.93 8.35
C ILE A 94 6.74 10.05 9.40
N LYS A 95 7.57 10.65 10.26
CA LYS A 95 8.28 9.91 11.31
C LYS A 95 7.31 9.26 12.29
N LEU A 96 6.33 10.01 12.80
CA LEU A 96 5.25 9.52 13.65
C LEU A 96 4.49 8.37 12.99
N PHE A 97 4.13 8.51 11.71
CA PHE A 97 3.42 7.44 11.00
C PHE A 97 4.25 6.16 10.96
N LYS A 98 5.53 6.26 10.60
CA LYS A 98 6.42 5.11 10.50
C LYS A 98 6.60 4.40 11.85
N GLU A 99 6.81 5.16 12.92
CA GLU A 99 7.07 4.63 14.26
C GLU A 99 5.83 4.01 14.92
N GLU A 100 4.65 4.61 14.72
CA GLU A 100 3.44 4.23 15.46
C GLU A 100 2.54 3.25 14.67
N ILE A 101 2.47 3.42 13.35
CA ILE A 101 1.58 2.65 12.47
C ILE A 101 2.40 1.75 11.54
N GLY A 102 3.44 2.29 10.92
CA GLY A 102 4.25 1.59 9.92
C GLY A 102 4.82 0.27 10.43
N ILE A 103 5.43 0.26 11.61
CA ILE A 103 6.00 -0.98 12.21
C ILE A 103 4.94 -2.07 12.36
N ASN A 104 3.70 -1.72 12.67
CA ASN A 104 2.61 -2.66 12.90
C ASN A 104 1.95 -3.16 11.60
N ILE A 105 2.11 -2.45 10.48
CA ILE A 105 1.55 -2.85 9.18
C ILE A 105 2.60 -3.53 8.30
N PHE A 106 3.84 -3.03 8.34
CA PHE A 106 4.90 -3.49 7.46
C PHE A 106 5.62 -4.69 8.05
N THR A 107 5.25 -5.87 7.57
CA THR A 107 6.07 -7.07 7.73
C THR A 107 6.85 -7.29 6.45
N CYS A 108 8.18 -7.25 6.56
CA CYS A 108 9.07 -7.58 5.45
C CYS A 108 9.14 -9.11 5.28
N ASN A 109 8.03 -9.74 4.92
CA ASN A 109 8.10 -11.06 4.33
C ASN A 109 8.58 -10.87 2.89
N GLY A 110 9.72 -11.48 2.56
CA GLY A 110 10.21 -11.44 1.18
C GLY A 110 9.15 -12.02 0.24
N LEU A 111 8.86 -11.31 -0.84
CA LEU A 111 8.03 -11.89 -1.89
C LEU A 111 8.74 -13.11 -2.50
N PRO A 112 7.99 -14.05 -3.09
CA PRO A 112 8.58 -15.05 -3.97
C PRO A 112 9.43 -14.37 -5.05
N ALA A 113 10.62 -14.91 -5.33
CA ALA A 113 11.60 -14.30 -6.24
C ALA A 113 11.01 -13.96 -7.62
N ILE A 114 10.10 -14.80 -8.12
CA ILE A 114 9.38 -14.59 -9.38
C ILE A 114 8.50 -13.32 -9.37
N ILE A 115 7.81 -13.05 -8.26
CA ILE A 115 6.96 -11.86 -8.12
C ILE A 115 7.84 -10.62 -7.97
N GLU A 116 8.89 -10.72 -7.17
CA GLU A 116 9.86 -9.62 -7.01
C GLU A 116 10.53 -9.25 -8.34
N TYR A 117 11.00 -10.25 -9.10
CA TYR A 117 11.55 -10.04 -10.44
C TYR A 117 10.54 -9.35 -11.35
N SER A 118 9.31 -9.87 -11.39
CA SER A 118 8.25 -9.36 -12.25
C SER A 118 7.95 -7.89 -11.96
N LEU A 119 7.78 -7.54 -10.69
CA LEU A 119 7.55 -6.16 -10.26
C LEU A 119 8.73 -5.25 -10.63
N ASN A 120 9.96 -5.68 -10.36
CA ASN A 120 11.15 -4.91 -10.70
C ASN A 120 11.29 -4.69 -12.22
N LYS A 121 10.95 -5.69 -13.04
CA LYS A 121 10.99 -5.60 -14.49
C LYS A 121 9.92 -4.63 -15.02
N ILE A 122 8.71 -4.67 -14.46
CA ILE A 122 7.64 -3.72 -14.78
C ILE A 122 8.07 -2.30 -14.41
N TYR A 123 8.62 -2.07 -13.21
CA TYR A 123 9.03 -0.74 -12.78
C TYR A 123 10.20 -0.19 -13.61
N SER A 124 11.25 -0.98 -13.82
CA SER A 124 12.43 -0.56 -14.58
C SER A 124 12.14 -0.30 -16.06
N SER A 125 11.19 -1.04 -16.65
CA SER A 125 10.71 -0.81 -18.02
C SER A 125 9.66 0.30 -18.12
N LYS A 126 9.27 0.93 -17.00
CA LYS A 126 8.15 1.90 -16.94
C LYS A 126 6.85 1.33 -17.53
N GLY A 127 6.60 0.04 -17.32
CA GLY A 127 5.46 -0.68 -17.86
C GLY A 127 5.57 -1.07 -19.34
N ASN A 128 6.70 -0.79 -20.01
CA ASN A 128 6.92 -1.15 -21.41
C ASN A 128 7.55 -2.55 -21.55
N VAL A 129 6.97 -3.53 -20.86
CA VAL A 129 7.31 -4.95 -20.97
C VAL A 129 6.03 -5.71 -21.31
N ASN A 130 6.07 -6.57 -22.33
CA ASN A 130 4.89 -7.36 -22.68
C ASN A 130 4.79 -8.62 -21.80
N MET A 131 3.58 -9.16 -21.68
CA MET A 131 3.31 -10.32 -20.84
C MET A 131 4.06 -11.59 -21.28
N ASN A 132 4.30 -11.78 -22.58
CA ASN A 132 5.03 -12.94 -23.11
C ASN A 132 6.52 -12.87 -22.76
N GLN A 133 7.12 -11.68 -22.78
CA GLN A 133 8.51 -11.46 -22.36
C GLN A 133 8.66 -11.75 -20.88
N LEU A 134 7.72 -11.24 -20.07
CA LEU A 134 7.73 -11.48 -18.64
C LEU A 134 7.58 -12.98 -18.33
N ALA A 135 6.63 -13.66 -18.98
CA ALA A 135 6.40 -15.10 -18.81
C ALA A 135 7.64 -15.93 -19.17
N ALA A 136 8.25 -15.68 -20.33
CA ALA A 136 9.45 -16.40 -20.76
C ALA A 136 10.63 -16.23 -19.79
N GLU A 137 10.82 -15.03 -19.25
CA GLU A 137 11.87 -14.75 -18.27
C GLU A 137 11.55 -15.40 -16.91
N THR A 138 10.28 -15.42 -16.49
CA THR A 138 9.87 -16.03 -15.22
C THR A 138 9.87 -17.56 -15.24
N ASP A 139 9.54 -18.19 -16.37
CA ASP A 139 9.57 -19.65 -16.52
C ASP A 139 11.00 -20.18 -16.30
N THR A 140 12.00 -19.50 -16.89
CA THR A 140 13.42 -19.85 -16.67
C THR A 140 13.87 -19.69 -15.21
N LEU A 141 13.32 -18.72 -14.48
CA LEU A 141 13.64 -18.53 -13.06
C LEU A 141 13.01 -19.63 -12.19
N GLN A 142 11.82 -20.11 -12.54
CA GLN A 142 11.15 -21.19 -11.82
C GLN A 142 11.89 -22.52 -11.98
N ASP A 143 12.36 -22.84 -13.20
CA ASP A 143 13.20 -24.01 -13.47
C ASP A 143 14.52 -23.99 -12.67
N THR A 144 15.07 -22.79 -12.42
CA THR A 144 16.32 -22.61 -11.67
C THR A 144 16.12 -22.74 -10.14
N CYS A 145 14.91 -22.46 -9.64
CA CYS A 145 14.55 -22.65 -8.23
C CYS A 145 14.22 -24.12 -7.92
N GLU A 146 13.62 -24.86 -8.84
CA GLU A 146 13.29 -26.28 -8.68
C GLU A 146 14.56 -27.17 -8.74
N SER A 147 15.57 -26.78 -9.50
CA SER A 147 16.86 -27.48 -9.58
C SER A 147 17.78 -27.30 -8.36
N ASN A 148 17.49 -26.34 -7.48
CA ASN A 148 18.25 -26.09 -6.24
C ASN A 148 17.57 -26.64 -4.97
N SER A 149 16.46 -27.37 -5.09
CA SER A 149 15.70 -27.92 -3.95
C SER A 149 15.76 -29.45 -3.79
N MET A 150 16.72 -30.12 -4.44
CA MET A 150 17.08 -31.51 -4.12
C MET A 150 18.07 -31.57 -2.95
N PRO A 151 17.77 -32.27 -1.83
CA PRO A 151 18.70 -32.43 -0.73
C PRO A 151 19.77 -33.49 -1.07
N MET A 152 20.99 -33.29 -0.57
CA MET A 152 21.92 -34.39 -0.29
C MET A 152 21.44 -35.21 0.91
#